data_AF-A0A1J7GKU1-F1
#
_entry.id   AF-A0A1J7GKU1-F1
#
_cell.length_a   1.000
_cell.length_b   1.000
_cell.length_c   1.000
_cell.angle_alpha   90.00
_cell.angle_beta   90.00
_cell.angle_gamma   90.00
#
_symmetry.space_group_name_H-M   'P 1'
#
loop_
_entity.id
_entity.type
_entity.pdbx_description
1 polymer ?
#
loop_
_entity_poly.entity_id
_entity_poly.type
_entity_poly.pdbx_seq_one_letter_code
_entity_poly.pdbx_strand_id
1 'polypeptide(L)'
;MVRKKKFEMVEDDSDSDIETLESDIKQMAHKLLQYRSTLPDQLNNTLVSLLATHRPHFPQPSALELNICSGENSSAPEDQEIAKKVKLLNEKISSNCSAMPVVLKNMKDCIAKFDKLDSYNAIVHPAFKRKRSG
;
A
#
# COMPACT_ATOMS: atom_id res chain seq x y z
N MET A 1 -54.81 43.10 41.52
CA MET A 1 -53.42 42.80 41.92
C MET A 1 -52.94 41.60 41.10
N VAL A 2 -52.26 41.83 39.98
CA VAL A 2 -51.85 40.76 39.04
C VAL A 2 -50.50 40.20 39.51
N ARG A 3 -50.47 38.92 39.89
CA ARG A 3 -49.23 38.20 40.21
C ARG A 3 -48.45 37.99 38.91
N LYS A 4 -47.33 38.71 38.72
CA LYS A 4 -46.36 38.38 37.68
C LYS A 4 -45.59 37.14 38.12
N LYS A 5 -45.79 36.02 37.43
CA LYS A 5 -44.92 34.85 37.49
C LYS A 5 -43.82 35.08 36.45
N LYS A 6 -42.59 35.38 36.89
CA LYS A 6 -41.44 35.55 36.01
C LYS A 6 -40.84 34.16 35.76
N PHE A 7 -40.83 33.77 34.48
CA PHE A 7 -40.12 32.63 33.91
C PHE A 7 -38.64 33.02 33.82
N GLU A 8 -37.76 32.34 34.55
CA GLU A 8 -36.30 32.54 34.46
C GLU A 8 -35.61 31.34 35.08
N MET A 9 -35.45 30.23 34.33
CA MET A 9 -34.57 29.06 34.64
C MET A 9 -34.50 28.07 33.44
N VAL A 10 -34.10 28.49 32.24
CA VAL A 10 -33.85 27.54 31.12
C VAL A 10 -32.60 27.87 30.28
N GLU A 11 -32.04 29.08 30.35
CA GLU A 11 -30.89 29.47 29.49
C GLU A 11 -29.53 28.95 29.98
N ASP A 12 -29.34 28.78 31.29
CA ASP A 12 -28.04 28.45 31.90
C ASP A 12 -27.52 27.04 31.53
N ASP A 13 -28.43 26.07 31.42
CA ASP A 13 -28.11 24.67 31.09
C ASP A 13 -27.66 24.54 29.62
N SER A 14 -28.28 25.32 28.72
CA SER A 14 -27.98 25.27 27.28
C SER A 14 -26.66 25.94 26.93
N ASP A 15 -26.32 27.06 27.57
CA ASP A 15 -25.04 27.74 27.34
C ASP A 15 -23.84 26.92 27.87
N SER A 16 -24.01 26.27 29.03
CA SER A 16 -23.01 25.34 29.58
C SER A 16 -22.74 24.17 28.63
N ASP A 17 -23.79 23.54 28.09
CA ASP A 17 -23.66 22.44 27.14
C ASP A 17 -22.95 22.87 25.84
N ILE A 18 -23.23 24.07 25.34
CA ILE A 18 -22.56 24.63 24.16
C ILE A 18 -21.06 24.82 24.42
N GLU A 19 -20.68 25.37 25.57
CA GLU A 19 -19.28 25.61 25.93
C GLU A 19 -18.50 24.29 26.05
N THR A 20 -19.10 23.26 26.63
CA THR A 20 -18.48 21.92 26.67
C THR A 20 -18.25 21.34 25.28
N LEU A 21 -19.24 21.47 24.39
CA LEU A 21 -19.16 20.95 23.03
C LEU A 21 -18.09 21.68 22.21
N GLU A 22 -17.96 22.99 22.37
CA GLU A 22 -16.88 23.76 21.74
C GLU A 22 -15.49 23.32 22.21
N SER A 23 -15.33 23.08 23.51
CA SER A 23 -14.09 22.57 24.07
C SER A 23 -13.74 21.19 23.50
N ASP A 24 -14.73 20.30 23.41
CA ASP A 24 -14.55 18.96 22.84
C ASP A 24 -14.17 19.02 21.35
N ILE A 25 -14.82 19.88 20.56
CA ILE A 25 -14.46 20.08 19.15
C ILE A 25 -13.03 20.59 19.02
N LYS A 26 -12.62 21.56 19.86
CA LYS A 26 -11.24 22.08 19.88
C LYS A 26 -10.25 20.96 20.23
N GLN A 27 -10.57 20.13 21.23
CA GLN A 27 -9.73 19.00 21.62
C GLN A 27 -9.63 17.93 20.52
N MET A 28 -10.74 17.61 19.85
CA MET A 28 -10.77 16.67 18.72
C MET A 28 -9.96 17.18 17.54
N ALA A 29 -10.08 18.47 17.20
CA ALA A 29 -9.30 19.10 16.13
C ALA A 29 -7.79 19.02 16.41
N HIS A 30 -7.39 19.29 17.66
CA HIS A 30 -6.00 19.17 18.08
C HIS A 30 -5.49 17.72 17.97
N LYS A 31 -6.26 16.72 18.44
CA LYS A 31 -5.92 15.30 18.30
C LYS A 31 -5.79 14.89 16.83
N LEU A 32 -6.73 15.31 15.98
CA LEU A 32 -6.68 15.04 14.54
C LEU A 32 -5.43 15.62 13.89
N LEU A 33 -5.05 16.84 14.24
CA LEU A 33 -3.83 17.47 13.75
C LEU A 33 -2.58 16.70 14.21
N GLN A 34 -2.52 16.31 15.49
CA GLN A 34 -1.44 15.49 16.02
C GLN A 34 -1.32 14.16 15.26
N TYR A 35 -2.42 13.42 15.07
CA TYR A 35 -2.39 12.18 14.31
C TYR A 35 -1.94 12.39 12.86
N ARG A 36 -2.45 13.43 12.18
CA ARG A 36 -2.03 13.75 10.81
C ARG A 36 -0.53 14.06 10.72
N SER A 37 0.03 14.70 11.74
CA SER A 37 1.46 15.04 11.77
C SER A 37 2.37 13.87 12.14
N THR A 38 1.91 12.92 12.96
CA THR A 38 2.78 11.87 13.55
C THR A 38 2.62 10.50 12.92
N LEU A 39 1.40 10.16 12.47
CA LEU A 39 1.06 8.83 12.00
C LEU A 39 1.79 8.45 10.69
N PRO A 40 1.98 9.35 9.70
CA PRO A 40 2.76 9.04 8.50
C PRO A 40 4.21 8.64 8.82
N ASP A 41 4.86 9.40 9.71
CA ASP A 41 6.25 9.14 10.10
C ASP A 41 6.40 7.85 10.91
N GLN A 42 5.47 7.59 11.84
CA GLN A 42 5.43 6.33 12.58
C GLN A 42 5.32 5.12 11.64
N LEU A 43 4.38 5.16 10.68
CA LEU A 43 4.21 4.09 9.70
C LEU A 43 5.45 3.90 8.84
N ASN A 44 6.04 4.99 8.36
CA ASN A 44 7.26 4.93 7.54
C ASN A 44 8.41 4.27 8.33
N ASN A 45 8.64 4.71 9.56
CA ASN A 45 9.69 4.17 10.42
C ASN A 45 9.47 2.67 10.71
N THR A 46 8.22 2.24 10.96
CA THR A 46 7.89 0.83 11.15
C THR A 46 8.15 0.02 9.88
N LEU A 47 7.73 0.51 8.72
CA LEU A 47 7.93 -0.18 7.44
C LEU A 47 9.42 -0.25 7.07
N VAL A 48 10.19 0.82 7.26
CA VAL A 48 11.63 0.82 7.04
C VAL A 48 12.32 -0.19 7.94
N SER A 49 11.94 -0.25 9.23
CA SER A 49 12.47 -1.23 10.18
C SER A 49 12.15 -2.67 9.77
N LEU A 50 10.90 -2.94 9.36
CA LEU A 50 10.46 -4.26 8.91
C LEU A 50 11.15 -4.67 7.60
N LEU A 51 11.32 -3.75 6.66
CA LEU A 51 12.02 -4.01 5.40
C LEU A 51 13.53 -4.20 5.63
N ALA A 52 14.11 -3.53 6.63
CA ALA A 52 15.52 -3.72 6.99
C ALA A 52 15.78 -5.11 7.56
N THR A 53 14.90 -5.64 8.43
CA THR A 53 15.05 -7.01 8.97
C THR A 53 14.87 -8.09 7.92
N HIS A 54 14.06 -7.82 6.89
CA HIS A 54 13.75 -8.78 5.84
C HIS A 54 14.49 -8.53 4.52
N ARG A 55 15.43 -7.58 4.48
CA ARG A 55 16.22 -7.29 3.28
C ARG A 55 17.15 -8.48 3.02
N PRO A 56 17.03 -9.17 1.87
CA PRO A 56 17.98 -10.20 1.49
C PRO A 56 19.38 -9.58 1.44
N HIS A 57 20.33 -10.19 2.13
CA HIS A 57 21.73 -9.80 2.03
C HIS A 57 22.23 -10.15 0.63
N PHE A 58 22.16 -9.18 -0.28
CA PHE A 58 22.80 -9.29 -1.58
C PHE A 58 24.30 -9.07 -1.38
N PRO A 59 25.17 -10.03 -1.75
CA PRO A 59 26.60 -9.79 -1.81
C PRO A 59 26.83 -8.56 -2.71
N GLN A 60 27.52 -7.55 -2.19
CA GLN A 60 27.95 -6.41 -3.00
C GLN A 60 28.81 -6.94 -4.17
N PRO A 61 28.50 -6.58 -5.43
CA PRO A 61 29.39 -6.86 -6.55
C PRO A 61 30.50 -5.80 -6.54
N SER A 62 31.36 -5.83 -5.52
CA SER A 62 32.61 -5.10 -5.53
C SER A 62 33.73 -6.11 -5.70
N ALA A 63 34.43 -5.97 -6.82
CA ALA A 63 35.53 -6.80 -7.32
C ALA A 63 35.12 -8.15 -7.94
N LEU A 64 34.55 -8.07 -9.15
CA LEU A 64 34.86 -9.03 -10.20
C LEU A 64 36.37 -8.93 -10.50
N GLU A 65 37.22 -9.45 -9.62
CA GLU A 65 38.54 -9.91 -10.05
C GLU A 65 38.39 -11.36 -10.48
N LEU A 66 38.61 -11.56 -11.78
CA LEU A 66 38.78 -12.85 -12.42
C LEU A 66 39.87 -13.64 -11.69
N ASN A 67 39.51 -14.47 -10.72
CA ASN A 67 40.34 -15.59 -10.32
C ASN A 67 39.72 -16.90 -10.81
N ILE A 68 39.74 -17.06 -12.14
CA ILE A 68 39.72 -18.40 -12.72
C ILE A 68 41.14 -18.93 -12.52
N CYS A 69 41.32 -19.75 -11.49
CA CYS A 69 41.96 -21.06 -11.58
C CYS A 69 42.61 -21.45 -10.24
N SER A 70 42.44 -22.73 -9.91
CA SER A 70 43.29 -23.52 -9.01
C SER A 70 42.95 -23.48 -7.53
N GLY A 71 42.33 -24.56 -7.09
CA GLY A 71 42.15 -24.92 -5.68
C GLY A 71 41.32 -26.18 -5.55
N GLU A 72 41.94 -27.34 -5.78
CA GLU A 72 41.37 -28.64 -5.42
C GLU A 72 41.06 -28.67 -3.92
N ASN A 73 39.78 -28.63 -3.54
CA ASN A 73 39.35 -28.92 -2.18
C ASN A 73 37.98 -29.62 -2.18
N SER A 74 38.01 -30.95 -2.06
CA SER A 74 37.00 -31.77 -1.37
C SER A 74 35.56 -31.84 -1.94
N SER A 75 35.29 -32.94 -2.63
CA SER A 75 33.99 -33.61 -2.81
C SER A 75 33.02 -33.45 -1.62
N ALA A 76 31.81 -32.92 -1.85
CA ALA A 76 30.52 -33.65 -1.66
C ALA A 76 29.23 -32.83 -1.34
N PRO A 77 29.21 -31.58 -0.80
CA PRO A 77 27.91 -30.95 -0.43
C PRO A 77 27.36 -29.87 -1.38
N GLU A 78 28.20 -29.19 -2.18
CA GLU A 78 27.75 -28.05 -3.01
C GLU A 78 26.92 -28.45 -4.23
N ASP A 79 27.25 -29.56 -4.88
CA ASP A 79 26.53 -30.05 -6.07
C ASP A 79 25.06 -30.39 -5.76
N GLN A 80 24.78 -30.86 -4.53
CA GLN A 80 23.42 -31.16 -4.10
C GLN A 80 22.60 -29.88 -3.89
N GLU A 81 23.22 -28.82 -3.37
CA GLU A 81 22.54 -27.53 -3.17
C GLU A 81 22.25 -26.86 -4.52
N ILE A 82 23.20 -26.90 -5.46
CA ILE A 82 23.02 -26.41 -6.82
C ILE A 82 21.90 -27.17 -7.53
N ALA A 83 21.88 -28.50 -7.43
CA ALA A 83 20.81 -29.31 -8.01
C ALA A 83 19.42 -28.97 -7.44
N LYS A 84 19.33 -28.72 -6.11
CA LYS A 84 18.09 -28.27 -5.47
C LYS A 84 17.64 -26.90 -6.00
N LYS A 85 18.56 -25.94 -6.15
CA LYS A 85 18.27 -24.60 -6.71
C LYS A 85 17.79 -24.67 -8.15
N VAL A 86 18.43 -25.49 -8.99
CA VAL A 86 18.03 -25.70 -10.39
C VAL A 86 16.64 -26.34 -10.48
N LYS A 87 16.35 -27.35 -9.64
CA LYS A 87 15.03 -27.98 -9.58
C LYS A 87 13.95 -26.97 -9.19
N LEU A 88 14.19 -26.18 -8.14
CA LEU A 88 13.27 -25.14 -7.69
C LEU A 88 13.02 -24.07 -8.77
N LEU A 89 14.06 -23.68 -9.50
CA LEU A 89 13.93 -22.73 -10.60
C LEU A 89 13.04 -23.29 -11.72
N ASN A 90 13.24 -24.55 -12.12
CA ASN A 90 12.42 -25.21 -13.12
C ASN A 90 10.96 -25.34 -12.67
N GLU A 91 10.70 -25.65 -11.40
CA GLU A 91 9.34 -25.69 -10.83
C GLU A 91 8.66 -24.32 -10.91
N LYS A 92 9.38 -23.23 -10.59
CA LYS A 92 8.84 -21.86 -10.71
C LYS A 92 8.58 -21.45 -12.16
N ILE A 93 9.50 -21.76 -13.07
CA ILE A 93 9.31 -21.49 -14.50
C ILE A 93 8.09 -22.26 -15.01
N SER A 94 7.98 -23.54 -14.69
CA SER A 94 6.85 -24.39 -15.07
C SER A 94 5.52 -23.86 -14.51
N SER A 95 5.50 -23.48 -13.22
CA SER A 95 4.33 -22.88 -12.57
C SER A 95 3.91 -21.57 -13.24
N ASN A 96 4.86 -20.69 -13.56
CA ASN A 96 4.58 -19.44 -14.27
C ASN A 96 4.06 -19.68 -15.69
N CYS A 97 4.71 -20.59 -16.45
CA CYS A 97 4.26 -20.97 -17.79
C CYS A 97 2.84 -21.54 -17.77
N SER A 98 2.49 -22.30 -16.72
CA SER A 98 1.13 -22.81 -16.50
C SER A 98 0.11 -21.70 -16.20
N ALA A 99 0.50 -20.66 -15.46
CA ALA A 99 -0.38 -19.53 -15.13
C ALA A 99 -0.58 -18.55 -16.30
N MET A 100 0.41 -18.41 -17.19
CA MET A 100 0.39 -17.41 -18.27
C MET A 100 -0.84 -17.48 -19.20
N PRO A 101 -1.32 -18.65 -19.66
CA PRO A 101 -2.53 -18.72 -20.47
C PRO A 101 -3.76 -18.08 -19.80
N VAL A 102 -3.90 -18.26 -18.49
CA VAL A 102 -5.00 -17.68 -17.71
C VAL A 102 -4.85 -16.17 -17.63
N VAL A 103 -3.64 -15.68 -17.32
CA VAL A 103 -3.35 -14.24 -17.27
C VAL A 103 -3.61 -13.57 -18.61
N LEU A 104 -3.16 -14.17 -19.71
CA LEU A 104 -3.36 -13.64 -21.06
C LEU A 104 -4.85 -13.62 -21.45
N LYS A 105 -5.60 -14.67 -21.12
CA LYS A 105 -7.05 -14.70 -21.32
C LYS A 105 -7.74 -13.55 -20.57
N ASN A 106 -7.43 -13.41 -19.28
CA ASN A 106 -8.01 -12.34 -18.46
C ASN A 106 -7.65 -10.95 -18.99
N MET A 107 -6.42 -10.76 -19.46
CA MET A 107 -5.99 -9.49 -20.05
C MET A 107 -6.78 -9.16 -21.33
N LYS A 108 -7.00 -10.16 -22.20
CA LYS A 108 -7.85 -10.00 -23.39
C LYS A 108 -9.29 -9.65 -23.02
N ASP A 109 -9.86 -10.33 -22.02
CA ASP A 109 -11.22 -10.07 -21.56
C ASP A 109 -11.38 -8.65 -20.97
N CYS A 110 -10.37 -8.16 -20.23
CA CYS A 110 -10.34 -6.79 -19.73
C CYS A 110 -10.29 -5.76 -20.87
N ILE A 111 -9.43 -5.95 -21.87
CA ILE A 111 -9.34 -5.07 -23.04
C ILE A 111 -10.69 -5.01 -23.76
N ALA A 112 -11.30 -6.17 -24.03
CA ALA A 112 -12.61 -6.23 -24.68
C ALA A 112 -13.72 -5.51 -23.89
N LYS A 113 -13.68 -5.57 -22.55
CA LYS A 113 -14.60 -4.82 -21.68
C LYS A 113 -14.36 -3.31 -21.77
N PHE A 114 -13.12 -2.85 -21.82
CA PHE A 114 -12.79 -1.44 -21.99
C PHE A 114 -13.24 -0.92 -23.37
N ASP A 115 -13.00 -1.67 -24.44
CA ASP A 115 -13.43 -1.27 -25.79
C ASP A 115 -14.95 -1.16 -25.88
N LYS A 116 -15.67 -2.10 -25.25
CA LYS A 116 -17.13 -2.03 -25.12
C LYS A 116 -17.55 -0.76 -24.36
N LEU A 117 -16.87 -0.42 -23.25
CA LEU A 117 -17.16 0.80 -22.49
C LEU A 117 -16.88 2.09 -23.27
N ASP A 118 -15.82 2.13 -24.07
CA ASP A 118 -15.49 3.29 -24.92
C ASP A 118 -16.48 3.47 -26.07
N SER A 119 -17.08 2.36 -26.57
CA SER A 119 -18.15 2.41 -27.57
C SER A 119 -19.45 3.04 -27.05
N TYR A 120 -19.69 2.95 -25.74
CA TYR A 120 -20.74 3.75 -25.12
C TYR A 120 -20.21 5.17 -24.97
N ASN A 121 -20.90 6.14 -25.58
CA ASN A 121 -20.70 7.57 -25.32
C ASN A 121 -21.17 7.94 -23.89
N ALA A 122 -20.70 7.19 -22.89
CA ALA A 122 -20.97 7.44 -21.50
C ALA A 122 -20.31 8.77 -21.10
N ILE A 123 -21.00 9.49 -20.21
CA ILE A 123 -20.50 10.70 -19.56
C ILE A 123 -19.38 10.28 -18.60
N VAL A 124 -18.22 9.94 -19.15
CA VAL A 124 -17.00 9.70 -18.39
C VAL A 124 -16.49 11.07 -17.99
N HIS A 125 -16.33 11.28 -16.68
CA HIS A 125 -15.84 12.55 -16.14
C HIS A 125 -14.53 12.95 -16.85
N PRO A 126 -14.35 14.24 -17.22
CA PRO A 126 -13.21 14.70 -18.03
C PRO A 126 -11.84 14.27 -17.50
N ALA A 127 -11.67 14.16 -16.18
CA ALA A 127 -10.44 13.69 -15.55
C ALA A 127 -10.01 12.26 -15.94
N PHE A 128 -10.95 11.42 -16.40
CA PHE A 128 -10.69 10.04 -16.81
C PHE A 128 -10.73 9.85 -18.34
N LYS A 129 -10.85 10.94 -19.12
CA LYS A 129 -10.77 10.86 -20.58
C LYS A 129 -9.30 10.77 -21.01
N ARG A 130 -8.96 9.73 -21.77
CA ARG A 130 -7.63 9.63 -22.40
C ARG A 130 -7.47 10.76 -23.43
N LYS A 131 -6.36 11.51 -23.35
CA LYS A 131 -6.00 12.51 -24.36
C LYS A 131 -5.72 11.79 -25.69
N ARG A 132 -6.50 12.06 -26.73
CA ARG A 132 -6.19 11.56 -28.08
C ARG A 132 -5.03 12.39 -28.62
N SER A 133 -3.83 11.82 -28.67
CA SER A 133 -2.76 12.33 -29.53
C SER A 133 -3.10 11.89 -30.95
N GLY A 134 -3.46 12.86 -31.80
CA GLY A 134 -3.58 12.67 -33.24
C GLY A 134 -2.23 12.57 -33.92
#